data_AF-A0A8H3LAS1-F1
#
_entry.id   AF-A0A8H3LAS1-F1
#
_cell.length_a   1.000
_cell.length_b   1.000
_cell.length_c   1.000
_cell.angle_alpha   90.00
_cell.angle_beta   90.00
_cell.angle_gamma   90.00
#
_symmetry.space_group_name_H-M   'P 1'
#
loop_
_entity.id
_entity.type
_entity.pdbx_description
1 polymer ?
#
loop_
_entity_poly.entity_id
_entity_poly.type
_entity_poly.pdbx_seq_one_letter_code
_entity_poly.pdbx_strand_id
1 'polypeptide(L)'
;MSKNFLVNFILLIWTQVIAEVVYCQMTPFKPSVVYDHTATYIDNKLYILSGVNLKGEYIGKEFFYLDVSVPFNTQQLLWHDLTNINMLPPHGSAASAKGGENNDTIILCGGYTSDNIMALIYTFAL
;
A
#
# COMPACT_ATOMS: atom_id res chain seq x y z
N MET A 1 -29.03 -33.32 15.75
CA MET A 1 -28.26 -32.07 15.95
C MET A 1 -28.78 -31.37 17.19
N SER A 2 -27.90 -30.90 18.07
CA SER A 2 -28.33 -30.13 19.25
C SER A 2 -28.77 -28.72 18.83
N LYS A 3 -29.68 -28.09 19.57
CA LYS A 3 -30.06 -26.69 19.34
C LYS A 3 -28.83 -25.77 19.29
N ASN A 4 -27.82 -26.06 20.11
CA ASN A 4 -26.56 -25.30 20.15
C ASN A 4 -25.76 -25.43 18.84
N PHE A 5 -25.77 -26.60 18.21
CA PHE A 5 -25.13 -26.78 16.90
C PHE A 5 -25.82 -25.93 15.82
N LEU A 6 -27.15 -25.90 15.81
CA LEU A 6 -27.92 -25.11 14.84
C LEU A 6 -27.68 -23.61 15.02
N VAL A 7 -27.67 -23.13 16.27
CA VAL A 7 -27.40 -21.72 16.60
C VAL A 7 -25.99 -21.32 16.20
N ASN A 8 -24.97 -22.13 16.49
CA ASN A 8 -23.59 -21.86 16.09
C ASN A 8 -23.42 -21.83 14.56
N PHE A 9 -24.10 -22.75 13.85
CA PHE A 9 -24.07 -22.78 12.40
C PHE A 9 -24.70 -21.53 11.78
N ILE A 10 -25.82 -21.06 12.32
CA ILE A 10 -26.45 -19.80 11.90
C ILE A 10 -25.54 -18.61 12.18
N LEU A 11 -24.90 -18.55 13.36
CA LEU A 11 -23.95 -17.48 13.71
C LEU A 11 -22.76 -17.41 12.74
N LEU A 12 -22.21 -18.56 12.33
CA LEU A 12 -21.14 -18.64 11.33
C LEU A 12 -21.55 -18.04 9.98
N ILE A 13 -22.75 -18.37 9.50
CA ILE A 13 -23.28 -17.80 8.25
C ILE A 13 -23.42 -16.28 8.36
N TRP A 14 -23.97 -15.78 9.48
CA TRP A 14 -24.07 -14.33 9.70
C TRP A 14 -22.70 -13.65 9.71
N THR A 15 -21.68 -14.26 10.33
CA THR A 15 -20.32 -13.69 10.32
C THR A 15 -19.72 -13.61 8.91
N GLN A 16 -19.96 -14.60 8.05
CA GLN A 16 -19.50 -14.58 6.66
C GLN A 16 -20.23 -13.50 5.84
N VAL A 17 -21.55 -13.41 5.98
CA VAL A 17 -22.35 -12.38 5.29
C VAL A 17 -21.94 -10.97 5.72
N ILE A 18 -21.72 -10.76 7.02
CA ILE A 18 -21.26 -9.45 7.54
C ILE A 18 -19.87 -9.12 7.00
N ALA A 19 -18.93 -10.08 6.98
CA ALA A 19 -17.58 -9.85 6.45
C ALA A 19 -17.61 -9.45 4.97
N GLU A 20 -18.43 -10.12 4.16
CA GLU A 20 -18.58 -9.82 2.73
C GLU A 20 -19.27 -8.46 2.48
N VAL A 21 -20.31 -8.13 3.27
CA VAL A 21 -20.99 -6.82 3.20
C VAL A 21 -20.05 -5.68 3.61
N VAL A 22 -19.30 -5.84 4.71
CA VAL A 22 -18.32 -4.83 5.15
C VAL A 22 -17.24 -4.63 4.10
N TYR A 23 -16.74 -5.72 3.51
CA TYR A 23 -15.75 -5.66 2.45
C TYR A 23 -16.27 -4.93 1.19
N CYS A 24 -17.53 -5.16 0.79
CA CYS A 24 -18.17 -4.45 -0.32
C CYS A 24 -18.45 -2.97 -0.01
N GLN A 25 -18.56 -2.58 1.25
CA GLN A 25 -18.82 -1.19 1.67
C GLN A 25 -17.54 -0.35 1.77
N MET A 26 -16.37 -0.96 1.93
CA MET A 26 -15.10 -0.25 1.86
C MET A 26 -14.77 0.00 0.39
N THR A 27 -14.81 1.24 -0.07
CA THR A 27 -14.24 1.60 -1.37
C THR A 27 -12.74 1.34 -1.32
N PRO A 28 -12.20 0.36 -2.08
CA PRO A 28 -10.77 0.04 -2.02
C PRO A 28 -9.95 1.26 -2.41
N PHE A 29 -8.81 1.46 -1.75
CA PHE A 29 -7.86 2.48 -2.15
C PHE A 29 -7.46 2.25 -3.62
N LYS A 30 -7.58 3.32 -4.42
CA LYS A 30 -7.20 3.30 -5.83
C LYS A 30 -6.06 4.29 -6.04
N PRO A 31 -4.84 3.80 -6.31
CA PRO A 31 -3.71 4.67 -6.64
C PRO A 31 -4.04 5.59 -7.82
N SER A 32 -3.62 6.85 -7.74
CA SER A 32 -3.70 7.79 -8.87
C SER A 32 -2.40 7.83 -9.70
N VAL A 33 -1.31 7.32 -9.13
CA VAL A 33 -0.02 7.18 -9.81
C VAL A 33 -0.08 6.14 -10.93
N VAL A 34 0.62 6.43 -12.04
CA VAL A 34 0.64 5.59 -13.25
C VAL A 34 2.04 5.18 -13.67
N TYR A 35 3.05 6.03 -13.52
CA TYR A 35 4.43 5.74 -13.93
C TYR A 35 5.43 6.49 -13.04
N ASP A 36 6.73 6.21 -13.22
CA ASP A 36 7.84 6.79 -12.45
C ASP A 36 7.66 6.69 -10.93
N HIS A 37 6.90 5.70 -10.46
CA HIS A 37 6.81 5.42 -9.03
C HIS A 37 8.07 4.74 -8.54
N THR A 38 8.35 4.91 -7.25
CA THR A 38 9.38 4.13 -6.58
C THR A 38 8.75 2.83 -6.09
N ALA A 39 9.34 1.69 -6.40
CA ALA A 39 8.87 0.38 -5.96
C ALA A 39 9.95 -0.37 -5.19
N THR A 40 9.56 -1.04 -4.10
CA THR A 40 10.45 -1.96 -3.38
C THR A 40 9.68 -3.17 -2.86
N TYR A 41 10.30 -4.35 -2.91
CA TYR A 41 9.72 -5.58 -2.41
C TYR A 41 10.40 -5.99 -1.11
N ILE A 42 9.62 -6.07 -0.03
CA ILE A 42 10.11 -6.37 1.31
C ILE A 42 9.09 -7.23 2.04
N ASP A 43 9.53 -8.35 2.62
CA ASP A 43 8.74 -9.23 3.50
C ASP A 43 7.35 -9.57 2.93
N ASN A 44 7.34 -10.02 1.66
CA ASN A 44 6.14 -10.35 0.90
C ASN A 44 5.17 -9.19 0.63
N LYS A 45 5.63 -7.96 0.74
CA LYS A 45 4.87 -6.76 0.38
C LYS A 45 5.59 -6.00 -0.73
N LEU A 46 4.86 -5.66 -1.78
CA LEU A 46 5.31 -4.75 -2.82
C LEU A 46 4.86 -3.34 -2.47
N TYR A 47 5.79 -2.53 -1.96
CA TYR A 47 5.57 -1.13 -1.62
C TYR A 47 5.73 -0.26 -2.86
N ILE A 48 4.81 0.69 -3.03
CA ILE A 48 4.82 1.71 -4.08
C ILE A 48 4.75 3.07 -3.41
N LEU A 49 5.69 3.95 -3.78
CA LEU A 49 5.85 5.27 -3.21
C LEU A 49 5.90 6.32 -4.31
N SER A 50 5.03 7.32 -4.18
CA SER A 50 4.97 8.49 -5.04
C SER A 50 4.95 8.10 -6.53
N GLY A 51 5.40 8.99 -7.41
CA GLY A 51 5.39 8.83 -8.86
C GLY A 51 4.52 9.87 -9.53
N VAL A 52 4.14 9.60 -10.77
CA VAL A 52 3.50 10.57 -11.65
C VAL A 52 2.11 10.10 -12.07
N ASN A 53 1.14 11.01 -12.00
CA ASN A 53 -0.24 10.75 -12.42
C ASN A 53 -0.42 10.93 -13.95
N LEU A 54 -1.63 10.66 -14.45
CA LEU A 54 -1.97 10.83 -15.87
C LEU A 54 -1.80 12.26 -16.42
N LYS A 55 -1.76 13.28 -15.55
CA LYS A 55 -1.55 14.68 -15.93
C LYS A 55 -0.07 15.05 -16.02
N GLY A 56 0.85 14.15 -15.66
CA GLY A 56 2.28 14.45 -15.56
C GLY A 56 2.67 15.15 -14.26
N GLU A 57 1.82 15.12 -13.23
CA GLU A 57 2.09 15.74 -11.94
C GLU A 57 2.71 14.71 -10.99
N TYR A 58 3.78 15.10 -10.28
CA TYR A 58 4.33 14.29 -9.20
C TYR A 58 3.36 14.23 -8.02
N ILE A 59 3.10 13.03 -7.49
CA ILE A 59 2.16 12.77 -6.40
C ILE A 59 2.93 12.41 -5.12
N GLY A 60 3.10 13.33 -4.18
CA GLY A 60 3.95 13.08 -3.00
C GLY A 60 3.34 12.26 -1.88
N LYS A 61 2.01 12.19 -1.81
CA LYS A 61 1.33 11.63 -0.65
C LYS A 61 1.04 10.13 -0.79
N GLU A 62 1.00 9.59 -2.00
CA GLU A 62 0.64 8.19 -2.18
C GLU A 62 1.77 7.29 -1.73
N PHE A 63 1.51 6.55 -0.66
CA PHE A 63 2.33 5.47 -0.18
C PHE A 63 1.42 4.30 0.14
N PHE A 64 1.62 3.16 -0.50
CA PHE A 64 0.75 2.00 -0.34
C PHE A 64 1.52 0.72 -0.67
N TYR A 65 0.96 -0.43 -0.32
CA TYR A 65 1.54 -1.72 -0.68
C TYR A 65 0.50 -2.75 -1.08
N LEU A 66 0.96 -3.74 -1.85
CA LEU A 66 0.24 -4.98 -2.11
C LEU A 66 0.87 -6.09 -1.26
N ASP A 67 0.06 -6.79 -0.47
CA ASP A 67 0.47 -8.02 0.19
C ASP A 67 0.43 -9.16 -0.84
N VAL A 68 1.60 -9.70 -1.19
CA VAL A 68 1.75 -10.81 -2.14
C VAL A 68 2.00 -12.15 -1.44
N SER A 69 1.88 -12.21 -0.10
CA SER A 69 1.93 -13.46 0.65
C SER A 69 0.67 -14.32 0.46
N VAL A 70 -0.43 -13.69 0.04
CA VAL A 70 -1.70 -14.34 -0.28
C VAL A 70 -1.99 -14.27 -1.79
N PRO A 71 -2.72 -15.23 -2.36
CA PRO A 71 -3.15 -15.14 -3.75
C PRO A 71 -3.97 -13.87 -4.01
N PHE A 72 -3.67 -13.17 -5.11
CA PHE A 72 -4.35 -11.94 -5.50
C PHE A 72 -4.80 -11.98 -6.98
N ASN A 73 -5.83 -11.21 -7.30
CA ASN A 73 -6.33 -11.03 -8.66
C ASN A 73 -5.79 -9.71 -9.23
N THR A 74 -5.05 -9.76 -10.34
CA THR A 74 -4.51 -8.56 -10.99
C THR A 74 -5.59 -7.62 -11.54
N GLN A 75 -6.82 -8.11 -11.74
CA GLN A 75 -7.97 -7.29 -12.13
C GLN A 75 -8.64 -6.60 -10.93
N GLN A 76 -8.38 -7.08 -9.71
CA GLN A 76 -9.00 -6.62 -8.46
C GLN A 76 -7.96 -6.64 -7.34
N LEU A 77 -7.05 -5.66 -7.38
CA LEU A 77 -6.00 -5.51 -6.38
C LEU A 77 -6.52 -4.82 -5.12
N LEU A 78 -6.13 -5.34 -3.97
CA LEU A 78 -6.39 -4.76 -2.65
C LEU A 78 -5.14 -4.08 -2.14
N TRP A 79 -5.09 -2.78 -2.33
CA TRP A 79 -3.98 -1.96 -1.86
C TRP A 79 -4.19 -1.57 -0.40
N HIS A 80 -3.13 -1.70 0.40
CA HIS A 80 -3.07 -1.18 1.75
C HIS A 80 -2.52 0.25 1.71
N ASP A 81 -3.36 1.21 2.04
CA ASP A 81 -3.03 2.64 2.01
C ASP A 81 -2.25 3.06 3.26
N LEU A 82 -1.06 3.63 3.05
CA LEU A 82 -0.14 4.18 4.04
C LEU A 82 0.09 5.69 3.84
N THR A 83 -0.74 6.36 3.02
CA THR A 83 -0.61 7.79 2.67
C THR A 83 -0.58 8.71 3.90
N ASN A 84 -1.21 8.30 5.01
CA ASN A 84 -1.28 9.10 6.23
C ASN A 84 -0.03 9.03 7.12
N ILE A 85 0.93 8.14 6.82
CA ILE A 85 1.98 7.78 7.78
C ILE A 85 3.27 8.60 7.58
N ASN A 86 3.49 9.23 6.42
CA ASN A 86 4.61 10.16 6.22
C ASN A 86 4.43 11.01 4.95
N MET A 87 4.66 12.33 5.04
CA MET A 87 4.66 13.24 3.88
C MET A 87 6.05 13.31 3.25
N LEU A 88 6.33 12.41 2.29
CA LEU A 88 7.41 12.67 1.32
C LEU A 88 7.04 13.86 0.45
N PRO A 89 8.01 14.70 0.06
CA PRO A 89 7.82 15.58 -1.07
C PRO A 89 7.43 14.77 -2.31
N PRO A 90 6.58 15.33 -3.21
CA PRO A 90 6.31 14.75 -4.52
C PRO A 90 7.58 14.37 -5.25
N HIS A 91 7.73 13.12 -5.67
CA HIS A 91 8.89 12.68 -6.44
C HIS A 91 8.54 11.54 -7.39
N GLY A 92 9.48 11.19 -8.27
CA GLY A 92 9.40 10.01 -9.12
C GLY A 92 10.79 9.46 -9.42
N SER A 93 10.83 8.22 -9.90
CA SER A 93 12.04 7.52 -10.36
C SER A 93 13.16 7.44 -9.31
N ALA A 94 12.84 7.44 -8.02
CA ALA A 94 13.86 7.29 -6.98
C ALA A 94 14.29 5.82 -6.87
N ALA A 95 15.54 5.60 -6.46
CA ALA A 95 15.98 4.28 -6.05
C ALA A 95 15.48 3.99 -4.63
N SER A 96 15.20 2.73 -4.32
CA SER A 96 14.87 2.33 -2.95
C SER A 96 15.40 0.94 -2.59
N ALA A 97 15.69 0.75 -1.31
CA ALA A 97 16.16 -0.52 -0.77
C ALA A 97 15.80 -0.67 0.71
N LYS A 98 15.70 -1.92 1.16
CA LYS A 98 15.68 -2.27 2.59
C LYS A 98 17.06 -2.03 3.18
N GLY A 99 17.12 -1.43 4.36
CA GLY A 99 18.36 -1.17 5.08
C GLY A 99 18.10 -0.68 6.50
N GLY A 100 19.03 0.12 7.04
CA GLY A 100 19.07 0.50 8.45
C GLY A 100 19.81 -0.54 9.30
N GLU A 101 20.12 -0.19 10.55
CA GLU A 101 20.89 -1.05 11.47
C GLU A 101 20.22 -2.41 11.70
N ASN A 102 18.88 -2.44 11.71
CA ASN A 102 18.08 -3.65 11.96
C ASN A 102 17.42 -4.22 10.70
N ASN A 103 17.73 -3.71 9.50
CA ASN A 103 17.00 -4.03 8.26
C ASN A 103 15.48 -3.77 8.38
N ASP A 104 15.06 -2.74 9.09
CA ASP A 104 13.66 -2.37 9.33
C ASP A 104 13.29 -1.04 8.66
N THR A 105 14.11 -0.57 7.73
CA THR A 105 13.95 0.75 7.11
C THR A 105 13.93 0.64 5.58
N ILE A 106 12.96 1.28 4.93
CA ILE A 106 13.05 1.61 3.50
C ILE A 106 13.88 2.87 3.36
N ILE A 107 14.99 2.78 2.63
CA ILE A 107 15.82 3.92 2.24
C ILE A 107 15.43 4.30 0.82
N LEU A 108 15.12 5.57 0.59
CA LEU A 108 14.98 6.16 -0.75
C LEU A 108 16.18 7.05 -1.05
N CYS A 109 16.65 7.00 -2.30
CA CYS A 109 17.78 7.80 -2.77
C CYS A 109 17.49 8.43 -4.13
N GLY A 110 17.66 9.75 -4.21
CA GLY A 110 17.48 10.54 -5.42
C GLY A 110 16.02 10.62 -5.88
N GLY A 111 15.82 10.63 -7.20
CA GLY A 111 14.53 10.85 -7.83
C GLY A 111 14.40 12.25 -8.44
N TYR A 112 13.38 12.42 -9.27
CA TYR A 112 12.99 13.68 -9.87
C TYR A 112 11.82 14.28 -9.09
N THR A 113 11.84 15.59 -8.94
CA THR A 113 10.79 16.34 -8.25
C THR A 113 10.68 17.74 -8.82
N SER A 114 9.50 18.34 -8.69
CA SER A 114 9.30 19.78 -8.87
C SER A 114 9.56 20.59 -7.59
N ASP A 115 9.74 19.92 -6.45
CA ASP A 115 10.00 20.53 -5.15
C ASP A 115 11.51 20.72 -4.93
N ASN A 116 11.93 21.97 -4.71
CA ASN A 116 13.33 22.32 -4.54
C ASN A 116 13.90 21.97 -3.15
N ILE A 117 13.06 21.46 -2.22
CA ILE A 117 13.44 21.13 -0.84
C ILE A 117 13.74 19.63 -0.70
N MET A 118 13.63 18.83 -1.76
CA MET A 118 13.84 17.39 -1.65
C MET A 118 15.29 17.05 -1.27
N ALA A 119 15.46 16.39 -0.12
CA ALA A 119 16.73 15.80 0.28
C ALA A 119 17.12 14.62 -0.64
N LEU A 120 18.43 14.36 -0.75
CA LEU A 120 18.94 13.23 -1.54
C LEU A 120 18.49 11.87 -0.97
N ILE A 121 18.35 11.76 0.35
CA ILE A 121 18.03 10.49 1.03
C ILE A 121 16.83 10.69 1.97
N TYR A 122 15.91 9.74 1.95
CA TYR A 122 14.82 9.61 2.93
C TYR A 122 14.76 8.19 3.50
N THR A 123 14.17 8.06 4.69
CA THR A 123 14.06 6.78 5.40
C THR A 123 12.67 6.59 5.99
N PHE A 124 12.12 5.37 5.88
CA PHE A 124 10.81 4.97 6.42
C PHE A 124 10.98 3.72 7.27
N ALA A 125 10.61 3.78 8.55
CA ALA A 125 10.52 2.58 9.36
C ALA A 125 9.34 1.70 8.88
N LEU A 126 9.59 0.39 8.78
CA LEU A 126 8.65 -0.65 8.35
C LEU A 126 7.80 -1.22 9.49
#